data_AF-A0A4Q6AIG9-F1
#
_entry.id   AF-A0A4Q6AIG9-F1
#
_cell.length_a   1.000
_cell.length_b   1.000
_cell.length_c   1.000
_cell.angle_alpha   90.00
_cell.angle_beta   90.00
_cell.angle_gamma   90.00
#
_symmetry.space_group_name_H-M   'P 1'
#
loop_
_entity.id
_entity.type
_entity.pdbx_description
1 polymer ?
#
loop_
_entity_poly.entity_id
_entity_poly.type
_entity_poly.pdbx_seq_one_letter_code
_entity_poly.pdbx_strand_id
1 'polypeptide(L)'
;FCSSGVYTQPLLAWGPPTIAPSGIEFYNNTAIPQWRNSILVAVLKDAKLLQLKLNDAGDQVVEQITFFSGTYGRLRDVCVAPDGRVFIITGTGTDRIIAVTGS
;
A
#
# COMPACT_ATOMS: atom_id res chain seq x y z
N PHE A 1 32.94 11.62 9.48
CA PHE A 1 31.78 10.79 9.06
C PHE A 1 31.07 11.54 7.94
N CYS A 2 30.76 10.83 6.84
CA CYS A 2 30.35 11.36 5.52
C CYS A 2 29.57 12.68 5.53
N SER A 3 30.21 13.77 5.10
CA SER A 3 29.64 15.12 5.05
C SER A 3 29.44 15.67 3.63
N SER A 4 29.29 14.82 2.61
CA SER A 4 29.03 15.30 1.23
C SER A 4 28.28 14.31 0.33
N GLY A 5 27.13 13.81 0.79
CA GLY A 5 26.14 13.16 -0.08
C GLY A 5 24.96 14.11 -0.31
N VAL A 6 24.48 14.23 -1.54
CA VAL A 6 23.15 14.79 -1.78
C VAL A 6 22.14 13.74 -1.29
N TYR A 7 21.47 14.01 -0.17
CA TYR A 7 20.45 13.13 0.39
C TYR A 7 19.06 13.70 0.08
N THR A 8 18.21 12.90 -0.54
CA THR A 8 16.79 13.23 -0.71
C THR A 8 16.03 12.71 0.51
N GLN A 9 15.19 13.56 1.10
CA GLN A 9 14.34 13.16 2.22
C GLN A 9 13.25 12.18 1.74
N PRO A 10 12.85 11.20 2.57
CA PRO A 10 11.75 10.31 2.22
C PRO A 10 10.44 11.09 2.08
N LEU A 11 9.62 10.72 1.10
CA LEU A 11 8.29 11.33 0.90
C LEU A 11 7.35 11.04 2.08
N LEU A 12 7.49 9.87 2.70
CA LEU A 12 6.71 9.47 3.85
C LEU A 12 7.56 8.58 4.76
N ALA A 13 7.56 8.88 6.05
CA ALA A 13 8.20 8.07 7.08
C ALA A 13 7.25 7.89 8.26
N TRP A 14 7.02 6.63 8.65
CA TRP A 14 6.26 6.33 9.86
C TRP A 14 7.22 6.22 11.05
N GLY A 15 7.24 7.27 11.87
CA GLY A 15 8.01 7.31 13.13
C GLY A 15 7.39 6.42 14.23
N PRO A 16 7.93 6.47 15.45
CA PRO A 16 7.29 5.84 16.60
C PRO A 16 5.95 6.54 16.91
N PRO A 17 4.81 5.81 17.02
CA PRO A 17 4.63 4.37 16.87
C PRO A 17 4.48 3.92 15.40
N THR A 18 5.20 2.86 15.02
CA THR A 18 5.16 2.30 13.65
C THR A 18 3.76 1.79 13.27
N ILE A 19 3.44 1.80 11.97
CA ILE A 19 2.27 1.12 11.40
C ILE A 19 2.59 -0.32 10.97
N ALA A 20 3.84 -0.80 11.09
CA ALA A 20 4.26 -2.12 10.60
C ALA A 20 3.80 -2.41 9.15
N PRO A 21 4.28 -1.61 8.16
CA PRO A 21 4.00 -1.89 6.77
C PRO A 21 4.62 -3.24 6.37
N SER A 22 4.00 -3.91 5.41
CA SER A 22 4.44 -5.20 4.89
C SER A 22 4.60 -5.12 3.38
N GLY A 23 3.85 -5.89 2.59
CA GLY A 23 3.87 -5.79 1.13
C GLY A 23 3.40 -4.44 0.63
N ILE A 24 4.04 -3.97 -0.45
CA ILE A 24 3.68 -2.74 -1.16
C ILE A 24 3.69 -3.01 -2.65
N GLU A 25 2.80 -2.34 -3.39
CA GLU A 25 2.74 -2.47 -4.85
C GLU A 25 2.22 -1.17 -5.48
N PHE A 26 2.72 -0.82 -6.66
CA PHE A 26 2.26 0.35 -7.39
C PHE A 26 1.06 0.00 -8.28
N TYR A 27 -0.03 0.76 -8.14
CA TYR A 27 -1.24 0.57 -8.93
C TYR A 27 -1.40 1.70 -9.96
N ASN A 28 -1.33 1.34 -11.24
CA ASN A 28 -1.60 2.25 -12.35
C ASN A 28 -2.40 1.57 -13.47
N ASN A 29 -3.48 0.89 -13.08
CA ASN A 29 -4.42 0.26 -14.01
C ASN A 29 -5.76 1.02 -14.00
N THR A 30 -6.57 0.82 -15.05
CA THR A 30 -7.92 1.40 -15.18
C THR A 30 -9.01 0.54 -14.53
N ALA A 31 -8.74 -0.71 -14.19
CA ALA A 31 -9.74 -1.63 -13.65
C ALA A 31 -10.32 -1.13 -12.32
N ILE A 32 -9.51 -0.52 -11.45
CA ILE A 32 -9.94 0.09 -10.18
C ILE A 32 -9.56 1.57 -10.22
N PRO A 33 -10.39 2.45 -10.84
CA PRO A 33 -10.02 3.84 -11.12
C PRO A 33 -9.59 4.64 -9.88
N GLN A 34 -10.21 4.38 -8.73
CA GLN A 34 -9.90 5.05 -7.47
C GLN A 34 -8.44 4.83 -7.03
N TRP A 35 -7.85 3.68 -7.38
CA TRP A 35 -6.48 3.32 -7.01
C TRP A 35 -5.43 3.71 -8.05
N ARG A 36 -5.84 4.26 -9.21
CA ARG A 36 -4.90 4.70 -10.24
C ARG A 36 -3.87 5.68 -9.69
N ASN A 37 -2.61 5.53 -10.09
CA ASN A 37 -1.49 6.35 -9.62
C ASN A 37 -1.35 6.35 -8.09
N SER A 38 -1.40 5.17 -7.47
CA SER A 38 -1.28 5.02 -6.03
C SER A 38 -0.31 3.92 -5.65
N ILE A 39 0.32 4.05 -4.49
CA ILE A 39 1.02 2.94 -3.83
C ILE A 39 0.03 2.30 -2.87
N LEU A 40 -0.17 0.99 -3.02
CA LEU A 40 -0.95 0.19 -2.08
C LEU A 40 0.00 -0.42 -1.06
N VAL A 41 -0.35 -0.33 0.22
CA VAL A 41 0.48 -0.79 1.33
C VAL A 41 -0.36 -1.70 2.22
N ALA A 42 0.02 -2.98 2.29
CA ALA A 42 -0.54 -3.91 3.25
C ALA A 42 0.02 -3.62 4.65
N VAL A 43 -0.85 -3.45 5.63
CA VAL A 43 -0.48 -3.07 6.98
C VAL A 43 -0.78 -4.21 7.96
N LEU A 44 0.26 -4.72 8.62
CA LEU A 44 0.14 -5.78 9.61
C LEU A 44 -0.49 -5.27 10.90
N LYS A 45 -0.10 -4.07 11.33
CA LYS A 45 -0.69 -3.39 12.48
C LYS A 45 -1.99 -2.72 12.05
N ASP A 46 -3.00 -2.78 12.90
CA ASP A 46 -4.36 -2.30 12.62
C ASP A 46 -5.08 -3.01 11.46
N ALA A 47 -4.51 -4.08 10.88
CA ALA A 47 -5.21 -4.97 9.95
C ALA A 47 -5.93 -4.23 8.80
N LYS A 48 -5.18 -3.45 8.02
CA LYS A 48 -5.74 -2.53 7.01
C LYS A 48 -4.91 -2.46 5.74
N LEU A 49 -5.53 -2.05 4.64
CA LEU A 49 -4.85 -1.67 3.39
C LEU A 49 -4.79 -0.15 3.32
N LEU A 50 -3.60 0.42 3.13
CA LEU A 50 -3.40 1.85 2.99
C LEU A 50 -3.12 2.17 1.52
N GLN A 51 -3.87 3.11 0.96
CA GLN A 51 -3.61 3.71 -0.34
C GLN A 51 -2.89 5.04 -0.12
N LEU A 52 -1.74 5.20 -0.76
CA LEU A 52 -1.03 6.46 -0.87
C LEU A 52 -1.22 6.98 -2.30
N LYS A 53 -2.10 7.96 -2.47
CA LYS A 53 -2.34 8.59 -3.79
C LYS A 53 -1.17 9.50 -4.12
N LEU A 54 -0.62 9.35 -5.31
CA LEU A 54 0.46 10.20 -5.79
C LEU A 54 -0.07 11.37 -6.64
N ASN A 55 0.68 12.47 -6.68
CA ASN A 55 0.48 13.51 -7.68
C ASN A 55 0.86 13.00 -9.09
N ASP A 56 0.56 13.78 -10.13
CA ASP A 56 0.85 13.40 -11.52
C ASP A 56 2.35 13.18 -11.80
N ALA A 57 3.23 13.88 -11.06
CA ALA A 57 4.67 13.71 -11.16
C ALA A 57 5.18 12.42 -10.48
N GLY A 58 4.37 11.78 -9.63
CA GLY A 58 4.75 10.57 -8.88
C GLY A 58 5.74 10.81 -7.75
N ASP A 59 6.02 12.06 -7.41
CA ASP A 59 7.05 12.47 -6.45
C ASP A 59 6.48 13.00 -5.13
N GLN A 60 5.15 13.01 -4.96
CA GLN A 60 4.51 13.43 -3.73
C GLN A 60 3.26 12.60 -3.44
N VAL A 61 3.06 12.24 -2.16
CA VAL A 61 1.80 11.68 -1.68
C VAL A 61 0.83 12.82 -1.40
N VAL A 62 -0.29 12.84 -2.12
CA VAL A 62 -1.34 13.89 -2.00
C VAL A 62 -2.49 13.46 -1.11
N GLU A 63 -2.70 12.15 -0.94
CA GLU A 63 -3.81 11.63 -0.14
C GLU A 63 -3.46 10.26 0.46
N GLN A 64 -4.01 9.98 1.65
CA GLN A 64 -3.91 8.68 2.31
C GLN A 64 -5.31 8.15 2.64
N ILE A 65 -5.68 7.01 2.08
CA ILE A 65 -7.01 6.40 2.28
C ILE A 65 -6.82 5.00 2.85
N THR A 66 -7.63 4.64 3.85
CA THR A 66 -7.62 3.32 4.47
C THR A 66 -8.78 2.47 3.99
N PHE A 67 -8.51 1.22 3.62
CA PHE A 67 -9.49 0.21 3.23
C PHE A 67 -9.41 -1.02 4.14
N PHE A 68 -10.52 -1.76 4.22
CA PHE A 68 -10.62 -3.08 4.85
C PHE A 68 -10.17 -3.15 6.32
N SER A 69 -10.19 -2.02 7.03
CA SER A 69 -9.76 -1.93 8.43
C SER A 69 -10.49 -2.95 9.30
N GLY A 70 -9.73 -3.86 9.92
CA GLY A 70 -10.26 -4.91 10.79
C GLY A 70 -11.13 -5.97 10.09
N THR A 71 -11.28 -5.92 8.76
CA THR A 71 -12.21 -6.78 8.02
C THR A 71 -11.65 -8.19 7.80
N TYR A 72 -10.36 -8.29 7.45
CA TYR A 72 -9.74 -9.56 7.07
C TYR A 72 -8.60 -9.99 7.99
N GLY A 73 -8.40 -9.26 9.09
CA GLY A 73 -7.23 -9.44 9.95
C GLY A 73 -5.95 -8.90 9.32
N ARG A 74 -4.80 -9.37 9.81
CA ARG A 74 -3.49 -8.85 9.41
C ARG A 74 -3.27 -9.06 7.91
N LEU A 75 -2.97 -8.00 7.18
CA LEU A 75 -2.60 -8.07 5.76
C LEU A 75 -1.08 -8.13 5.65
N ARG A 76 -0.55 -9.09 4.88
CA ARG A 76 0.88 -9.39 4.77
C ARG A 76 1.48 -8.98 3.43
N ASP A 77 0.72 -9.14 2.36
CA ASP A 77 1.22 -8.82 1.03
C ASP A 77 0.11 -8.34 0.11
N VAL A 78 0.49 -7.58 -0.92
CA VAL A 78 -0.40 -7.07 -1.96
C VAL A 78 0.27 -7.24 -3.32
N CYS A 79 -0.46 -7.75 -4.30
CA CYS A 79 0.01 -7.96 -5.66
C CYS A 79 -1.03 -7.46 -6.65
N VAL A 80 -0.59 -6.78 -7.71
CA VAL A 80 -1.44 -6.29 -8.79
C VAL A 80 -1.22 -7.17 -10.02
N ALA A 81 -2.29 -7.81 -10.49
CA ALA A 81 -2.24 -8.59 -11.72
C ALA A 81 -2.25 -7.68 -12.97
N PRO A 82 -1.76 -8.16 -14.12
CA PRO A 82 -1.74 -7.38 -15.36
C PRO A 82 -3.12 -6.90 -15.83
N ASP A 83 -4.18 -7.64 -15.47
CA ASP A 83 -5.57 -7.29 -15.76
C ASP A 83 -6.17 -6.27 -14.78
N GLY A 84 -5.39 -5.79 -13.81
CA GLY A 84 -5.79 -4.76 -12.86
C GLY A 84 -6.50 -5.26 -11.62
N ARG A 85 -6.68 -6.59 -11.47
CA ARG A 85 -7.12 -7.18 -10.20
C ARG A 85 -6.03 -7.07 -9.14
N VAL A 86 -6.44 -6.96 -7.89
CA VAL A 86 -5.51 -6.88 -6.75
C VAL A 86 -5.73 -8.07 -5.84
N PHE A 87 -4.63 -8.73 -5.49
CA PHE A 87 -4.61 -9.86 -4.59
C PHE A 87 -3.95 -9.46 -3.28
N ILE A 88 -4.56 -9.82 -2.16
CA ILE A 88 -4.05 -9.51 -0.82
C ILE A 88 -3.95 -10.81 -0.02
N ILE A 89 -2.80 -11.03 0.62
CA ILE A 89 -2.57 -12.20 1.48
C ILE A 89 -2.78 -11.81 2.94
N THR A 90 -3.58 -12.59 3.67
CA THR A 90 -3.74 -12.45 5.13
C THR A 90 -2.68 -13.25 5.88
N GLY A 91 -2.30 -12.80 7.09
CA GLY A 91 -1.28 -13.43 7.92
C GLY A 91 -1.76 -13.63 9.36
N THR A 92 -2.63 -14.61 9.59
CA THR A 92 -3.23 -14.91 10.91
C THR A 92 -3.23 -16.40 11.28
N GLY A 93 -2.51 -17.25 10.53
CA GLY A 93 -2.38 -18.68 10.81
C GLY A 93 -3.38 -19.56 10.05
N THR A 94 -4.42 -18.96 9.47
CA THR A 94 -5.23 -19.55 8.40
C THR A 94 -5.19 -18.56 7.22
N ASP A 95 -4.07 -18.58 6.51
CA ASP A 95 -3.78 -17.58 5.50
C ASP A 95 -4.74 -17.73 4.31
N ARG A 96 -5.26 -16.60 3.83
CA ARG A 96 -6.24 -16.52 2.73
C ARG A 96 -5.76 -15.52 1.70
N ILE A 97 -6.17 -15.76 0.45
CA ILE A 97 -6.01 -14.81 -0.64
C ILE A 97 -7.34 -14.12 -0.87
N ILE A 98 -7.33 -12.79 -0.82
CA ILE A 98 -8.47 -11.93 -1.13
C ILE A 98 -8.24 -11.36 -2.52
N ALA A 99 -9.20 -11.55 -3.42
CA ALA A 99 -9.20 -10.92 -4.73
C ALA A 99 -10.11 -9.69 -4.70
N VAL A 100 -9.57 -8.53 -5.07
CA VAL A 100 -10.31 -7.29 -5.25
C VAL A 100 -10.34 -6.96 -6.74
N THR A 101 -11.54 -6.70 -7.23
CA THR A 101 -11.79 -6.40 -8.65
C THR A 101 -12.47 -5.05 -8.79
N GLY A 102 -12.30 -4.43 -9.95
CA GLY A 102 -13.09 -3.28 -10.36
C GLY A 102 -14.57 -3.63 -10.46
N SER A 103 -15.42 -2.68 -10.10
CA SER A 103 -16.87 -2.69 -10.37
C SER A 103 -17.19 -1.83 -11.56
#